data_AF-A0A8T5JAB4-F1
#
_entry.id   AF-A0A8T5JAB4-F1
#
_cell.length_a   1.000
_cell.length_b   1.000
_cell.length_c   1.000
_cell.angle_alpha   90.00
_cell.angle_beta   90.00
_cell.angle_gamma   90.00
#
_symmetry.space_group_name_H-M   'P 1'
#
loop_
_entity.id
_entity.type
_entity.pdbx_description
1 polymer ?
#
loop_
_entity_poly.entity_id
_entity_poly.type
_entity_poly.pdbx_seq_one_letter_code
_entity_poly.pdbx_strand_id
1 'polypeptide(L)'
;MEKQRAILIAAIIILLTIIFFTNSQEPKITACTSDAKICPDGSAVGRTGPDCEFAECPKTNETYCEPEQRNIDACIEIYQPVCGWNNPENIQCITYPCASTYSNYCFACQNPDVEYYTLGECPSTNFIPDQ
;
A
#
# COMPACT_ATOMS: atom_id res chain seq x y z
N MET A 1 -19.29 57.75 21.67
CA MET A 1 -20.18 56.64 21.26
C MET A 1 -20.07 56.34 19.75
N GLU A 2 -19.91 57.34 18.88
CA GLU A 2 -19.80 57.10 17.41
C GLU A 2 -18.49 56.43 16.97
N LYS A 3 -17.34 56.85 17.52
CA LYS A 3 -16.03 56.25 17.19
C LYS A 3 -15.94 54.75 17.53
N GLN A 4 -16.58 54.33 18.62
CA GLN A 4 -16.57 52.94 19.07
C GLN A 4 -17.43 52.04 18.17
N ARG A 5 -18.54 52.57 17.63
CA ARG A 5 -19.35 51.89 16.60
C ARG A 5 -18.57 51.72 15.30
N ALA A 6 -17.79 52.74 14.89
CA ALA A 6 -16.94 52.67 13.70
C ALA A 6 -15.85 51.59 13.82
N ILE A 7 -15.22 51.46 14.99
CA ILE A 7 -14.19 50.43 15.23
C ILE A 7 -14.78 49.02 15.18
N LEU A 8 -15.96 48.81 15.77
CA LEU A 8 -16.65 47.50 15.73
C LEU A 8 -17.04 47.10 14.30
N ILE A 9 -17.55 48.06 13.50
CA ILE A 9 -17.91 47.80 12.09
C ILE A 9 -16.67 47.43 11.28
N ALA A 10 -15.56 48.16 11.45
CA ALA A 10 -14.30 47.85 10.77
C ALA A 10 -13.77 46.47 11.15
N ALA A 11 -13.81 46.09 12.43
CA ALA A 11 -13.37 44.78 12.90
C ALA A 11 -14.22 43.64 12.33
N ILE A 12 -15.55 43.83 12.23
CA ILE A 12 -16.46 42.84 11.62
C ILE A 12 -16.16 42.69 10.13
N ILE A 13 -15.93 43.79 9.40
CA ILE A 13 -15.59 43.72 7.96
C ILE A 13 -14.28 42.98 7.76
N ILE A 14 -13.26 43.26 8.59
CA ILE A 14 -11.96 42.57 8.53
C ILE A 14 -12.12 41.07 8.87
N LEU A 15 -12.93 40.73 9.86
CA LEU A 15 -13.18 39.33 10.21
C LEU A 15 -13.91 38.60 9.08
N LEU A 16 -14.92 39.23 8.48
CA LEU A 16 -15.68 38.67 7.36
C LEU A 16 -14.82 38.51 6.10
N THR A 17 -13.90 39.45 5.83
CA THR A 17 -12.97 39.31 4.69
C THR A 17 -12.00 38.16 4.92
N ILE A 18 -11.43 38.02 6.13
CA ILE A 18 -10.54 36.89 6.47
C ILE A 18 -11.26 35.55 6.31
N ILE A 19 -12.48 35.43 6.84
CA ILE A 19 -13.29 34.20 6.72
C ILE A 19 -13.58 33.86 5.25
N PHE A 20 -13.84 34.88 4.42
CA PHE A 20 -14.05 34.70 2.98
C PHE A 20 -12.77 34.20 2.28
N PHE A 21 -11.60 34.75 2.62
CA PHE A 21 -10.32 34.33 2.04
C PHE A 21 -9.88 32.93 2.47
N THR A 22 -10.21 32.48 3.68
CA THR A 22 -9.81 31.14 4.16
C THR A 22 -10.60 29.97 3.57
N ASN A 23 -11.76 30.22 2.95
CA ASN A 23 -12.63 29.15 2.43
C ASN A 23 -12.37 28.77 0.95
N SER A 24 -11.43 29.43 0.27
CA SER A 24 -11.26 29.30 -1.20
C SER A 24 -10.16 28.33 -1.63
N GLN A 25 -10.07 27.14 -1.03
CA GLN A 25 -9.32 26.04 -1.68
C GLN A 25 -10.28 25.23 -2.55
N GLU A 26 -10.47 25.69 -3.79
CA GLU A 26 -11.09 24.84 -4.81
C GLU A 26 -10.11 23.70 -5.15
N PRO A 27 -10.56 22.43 -5.18
CA PRO A 27 -9.74 21.35 -5.69
C PRO A 27 -9.47 21.60 -7.18
N LYS A 28 -8.25 22.01 -7.52
CA LYS A 28 -7.80 22.14 -8.90
C LYS A 28 -7.86 20.77 -9.55
N ILE A 29 -8.84 20.54 -10.41
CA ILE A 29 -8.94 19.32 -11.22
C ILE A 29 -7.84 19.40 -12.28
N THR A 30 -6.69 18.78 -12.00
CA THR A 30 -5.60 18.63 -12.96
C THR A 30 -5.85 17.38 -13.79
N ALA A 31 -5.96 17.53 -15.12
CA ALA A 31 -5.96 16.39 -16.03
C ALA A 31 -4.52 15.92 -16.26
N CYS A 32 -4.23 14.67 -15.93
CA CYS A 32 -2.92 14.04 -16.17
C CYS A 32 -2.95 13.15 -17.42
N THR A 33 -1.78 12.86 -17.98
CA THR A 33 -1.64 11.89 -19.07
C THR A 33 -1.95 10.48 -18.60
N SER A 34 -2.49 9.64 -19.49
CA SER A 34 -2.90 8.26 -19.19
C SER A 34 -1.73 7.26 -19.19
N ASP A 35 -0.56 7.70 -18.73
CA ASP A 35 0.62 6.85 -18.64
C ASP A 35 0.54 5.94 -17.41
N ALA A 36 1.06 4.73 -17.53
CA ALA A 36 1.20 3.79 -16.42
C ALA A 36 2.68 3.48 -16.15
N LYS A 37 3.04 3.43 -14.86
CA LYS A 37 4.30 2.89 -14.38
C LYS A 37 4.04 1.50 -13.82
N ILE A 38 4.84 0.52 -14.24
CA ILE A 38 4.81 -0.83 -13.69
C ILE A 38 5.64 -0.86 -12.39
N CYS A 39 5.05 -1.44 -11.36
CA CYS A 39 5.64 -1.61 -10.05
C CYS A 39 6.36 -2.97 -9.93
N PRO A 40 7.26 -3.16 -8.94
CA PRO A 40 7.96 -4.43 -8.75
C PRO A 40 7.04 -5.64 -8.53
N ASP A 41 5.83 -5.41 -8.00
CA ASP A 41 4.78 -6.42 -7.82
C ASP A 41 3.99 -6.75 -9.11
N GLY A 42 4.33 -6.11 -10.24
CA GLY A 42 3.63 -6.23 -11.52
C GLY A 42 2.36 -5.38 -11.64
N SER A 43 1.95 -4.67 -10.58
CA SER A 43 0.82 -3.74 -10.65
C SER A 43 1.15 -2.49 -11.48
N ALA A 44 0.12 -1.79 -11.95
CA ALA A 44 0.26 -0.57 -12.73
C ALA A 44 -0.29 0.62 -11.96
N VAL A 45 0.51 1.68 -11.82
CA VAL A 45 0.10 2.94 -11.18
C VAL A 45 0.11 4.09 -12.20
N GLY A 46 -0.93 4.93 -12.14
CA GLY A 46 -1.07 6.11 -12.98
C GLY A 46 -0.48 7.37 -12.36
N ARG A 47 -0.54 8.47 -13.09
CA ARG A 47 -0.19 9.81 -12.59
C ARG A 47 -1.33 10.39 -11.73
N THR A 48 -0.99 11.08 -10.65
CA THR A 48 -1.94 11.71 -9.72
C THR A 48 -1.38 13.01 -9.14
N GLY A 49 -2.23 13.77 -8.45
CA GLY A 49 -1.86 15.02 -7.77
C GLY A 49 -1.74 16.23 -8.69
N PRO A 50 -1.45 17.42 -8.11
CA PRO A 50 -1.39 18.68 -8.85
C PRO A 50 -0.24 18.74 -9.86
N ASP A 51 0.83 17.96 -9.63
CA ASP A 51 2.05 17.92 -10.45
C ASP A 51 2.11 16.68 -11.37
N CYS A 52 1.05 15.86 -11.41
CA CYS A 52 0.94 14.65 -12.25
C CYS A 52 2.14 13.68 -12.10
N GLU A 53 2.55 13.45 -10.86
CA GLU A 53 3.55 12.45 -10.51
C GLU A 53 2.92 11.06 -10.45
N PHE A 54 3.71 10.01 -10.68
CA PHE A 54 3.21 8.64 -10.50
C PHE A 54 2.81 8.42 -9.04
N ALA A 55 1.65 7.81 -8.83
CA ALA A 55 1.26 7.35 -7.51
C ALA A 55 2.32 6.37 -6.97
N GLU A 56 2.44 6.29 -5.64
CA GLU A 56 3.28 5.28 -5.01
C GLU A 56 2.81 3.89 -5.42
N CYS A 57 3.77 2.99 -5.66
CA CYS A 57 3.46 1.59 -5.87
C CYS A 57 2.74 1.03 -4.63
N PRO A 58 1.83 0.07 -4.80
CA PRO A 58 1.35 -0.70 -3.67
C PRO A 58 2.58 -1.24 -2.94
N LYS A 59 2.60 -1.10 -1.62
CA LYS A 59 3.54 -1.88 -0.84
C LYS A 59 3.22 -3.33 -1.17
N THR A 60 4.20 -4.05 -1.69
CA THR A 60 4.06 -5.48 -1.95
C THR A 60 3.47 -6.11 -0.69
N ASN A 61 2.48 -7.00 -0.81
CA ASN A 61 1.95 -7.71 0.36
C ASN A 61 2.98 -8.73 0.93
N GLU A 62 4.25 -8.55 0.58
CA GLU A 62 5.38 -9.35 1.00
C GLU A 62 5.67 -9.02 2.46
N THR A 63 5.48 -10.02 3.30
CA THR A 63 5.92 -9.97 4.69
C THR A 63 7.01 -11.00 4.87
N TYR A 64 8.22 -10.52 5.12
CA TYR A 64 9.39 -11.38 5.31
C TYR A 64 9.27 -12.15 6.61
N CYS A 65 9.72 -13.40 6.58
CA CYS A 65 9.75 -14.26 7.77
C CYS A 65 10.96 -13.91 8.62
N GLU A 66 10.71 -13.21 9.72
CA GLU A 66 11.71 -12.78 10.68
C GLU A 66 12.31 -13.99 11.45
N PRO A 67 13.56 -13.93 11.90
CA PRO A 67 14.21 -15.03 12.63
C PRO A 67 13.44 -15.49 13.87
N GLU A 68 12.74 -14.59 14.57
CA GLU A 68 11.95 -14.91 15.75
C GLU A 68 10.74 -15.81 15.39
N GLN A 69 10.16 -15.62 14.20
CA GLN A 69 9.02 -16.40 13.73
C GLN A 69 9.38 -17.84 13.36
N ARG A 70 10.68 -18.13 13.15
CA ARG A 70 11.19 -19.47 12.84
C ARG A 70 11.35 -20.35 14.08
N ASN A 71 11.43 -19.73 15.27
CA ASN A 71 11.75 -20.40 16.53
C ASN A 71 10.55 -20.45 17.49
N ILE A 72 9.33 -20.41 16.96
CA ILE A 72 8.10 -20.55 17.74
C ILE A 72 7.77 -22.03 17.96
N ASP A 73 7.42 -22.38 19.20
CA ASP A 73 7.14 -23.77 19.61
C ASP A 73 5.86 -24.35 18.97
N ALA A 74 4.86 -23.50 18.69
CA ALA A 74 3.59 -23.92 18.09
C ALA A 74 2.89 -22.78 17.35
N CYS A 75 2.21 -23.13 16.25
CA CYS A 75 1.32 -22.24 15.53
C CYS A 75 -0.13 -22.47 15.94
N ILE A 76 -0.90 -21.39 16.03
CA ILE A 76 -2.34 -21.50 16.23
C ILE A 76 -3.01 -22.08 14.98
N GLU A 77 -4.01 -22.94 15.17
CA GLU A 77 -4.79 -23.55 14.10
C GLU A 77 -5.89 -22.60 13.60
N ILE A 78 -5.47 -21.48 13.00
CA ILE A 78 -6.36 -20.56 12.31
C ILE A 78 -6.21 -20.70 10.79
N TYR A 79 -7.33 -20.61 10.08
CA TYR A 79 -7.35 -20.60 8.61
C TYR A 79 -7.43 -19.16 8.11
N GLN A 80 -6.25 -18.56 7.90
CA GLN A 80 -6.02 -17.25 7.28
C GLN A 80 -4.91 -17.44 6.23
N PRO A 81 -5.24 -18.01 5.06
CA PRO A 81 -4.24 -18.55 4.16
C PRO A 81 -3.26 -17.51 3.65
N VAL A 82 -2.01 -17.94 3.48
CA VAL A 82 -0.92 -17.16 2.91
C VAL A 82 -0.17 -17.98 1.85
N CYS A 83 0.46 -17.29 0.91
CA CYS A 83 1.36 -17.91 -0.05
C CYS A 83 2.80 -17.67 0.43
N GLY A 84 3.47 -18.72 0.90
CA GLY A 84 4.87 -18.65 1.33
C GLY A 84 5.79 -18.88 0.15
N TRP A 85 6.58 -17.88 -0.20
CA TRP A 85 7.52 -17.86 -1.32
C TRP A 85 8.90 -18.30 -0.86
N ASN A 86 9.50 -19.22 -1.59
CA ASN A 86 10.82 -19.74 -1.25
C ASN A 86 11.92 -18.92 -1.92
N ASN A 87 13.09 -18.84 -1.28
CA ASN A 87 14.25 -18.17 -1.87
C ASN A 87 14.88 -19.08 -2.95
N PRO A 88 14.88 -18.68 -4.24
CA PRO A 88 15.42 -19.49 -5.34
C PRO A 88 16.95 -19.69 -5.29
N GLU A 89 17.68 -18.92 -4.49
CA GLU A 89 19.11 -19.13 -4.23
C GLU A 89 19.35 -20.29 -3.25
N ASN A 90 18.39 -20.58 -2.37
CA ASN A 90 18.48 -21.61 -1.35
C ASN A 90 17.76 -22.91 -1.74
N ILE A 91 16.78 -22.85 -2.65
CA ILE A 91 16.04 -24.02 -3.14
C ILE A 91 15.87 -24.02 -4.66
N GLN A 92 16.00 -25.20 -5.28
CA GLN A 92 15.75 -25.36 -6.71
C GLN A 92 14.25 -25.49 -7.00
N CYS A 93 13.66 -24.40 -7.49
CA CYS A 93 12.27 -24.39 -7.93
C CYS A 93 12.14 -24.84 -9.38
N ILE A 94 11.68 -26.09 -9.56
CA ILE A 94 11.53 -26.74 -10.88
C ILE A 94 10.18 -26.36 -11.54
N THR A 95 9.22 -25.88 -10.76
CA THR A 95 7.86 -25.55 -11.23
C THR A 95 7.39 -24.26 -10.58
N TYR A 96 6.63 -23.47 -11.34
CA TYR A 96 6.02 -22.23 -10.87
C TYR A 96 4.64 -22.50 -10.21
N PRO A 97 4.26 -21.78 -9.14
CA PRO A 97 5.09 -20.83 -8.40
C PRO A 97 6.13 -21.53 -7.52
N CYS A 98 7.25 -20.84 -7.27
CA CYS A 98 8.25 -21.22 -6.26
C CYS A 98 7.72 -20.91 -4.85
N ALA A 99 6.55 -21.44 -4.54
CA ALA A 99 5.78 -21.09 -3.35
C ALA A 99 4.79 -22.19 -2.99
N SER A 100 4.26 -22.15 -1.77
CA SER A 100 3.21 -23.05 -1.30
C SER A 100 2.19 -22.32 -0.44
N THR A 101 0.93 -22.76 -0.53
CA THR A 101 -0.15 -22.22 0.31
C THR A 101 -0.04 -22.81 1.71
N TYR A 102 -0.05 -21.95 2.72
CA TYR A 102 -0.08 -22.33 4.14
C TYR A 102 -1.36 -21.85 4.79
N SER A 103 -1.82 -22.57 5.83
CA SER A 103 -3.05 -22.26 6.56
C SER A 103 -3.05 -20.87 7.21
N ASN A 104 -1.88 -20.41 7.67
CA ASN A 104 -1.65 -19.06 8.15
C ASN A 104 -0.15 -18.70 8.11
N TYR A 105 0.14 -17.44 8.40
CA TYR A 105 1.50 -16.88 8.37
C TYR A 105 2.49 -17.62 9.27
N CYS A 106 2.06 -18.15 10.42
CA CYS A 106 2.95 -18.86 11.34
C CYS A 106 3.43 -20.16 10.70
N PHE A 107 2.52 -20.94 10.11
CA PHE A 107 2.89 -22.18 9.41
C PHE A 107 3.79 -21.92 8.20
N ALA A 108 3.64 -20.78 7.52
CA ALA A 108 4.55 -20.38 6.45
C ALA A 108 5.96 -20.06 7.01
N CYS A 109 6.06 -19.18 7.99
CA CYS A 109 7.35 -18.73 8.52
C CYS A 109 8.08 -19.72 9.44
N GLN A 110 7.39 -20.78 9.90
CA GLN A 110 8.05 -21.91 10.55
C GLN A 110 8.84 -22.76 9.54
N ASN A 111 8.49 -22.72 8.24
CA ASN A 111 9.27 -23.38 7.20
C ASN A 111 10.53 -22.55 6.87
N PRO A 112 11.75 -23.06 7.10
CA PRO A 112 12.98 -22.31 6.87
C PRO A 112 13.24 -21.98 5.39
N ASP A 113 12.62 -22.71 4.47
CA ASP A 113 12.74 -22.50 3.03
C ASP A 113 11.89 -21.33 2.53
N VAL A 114 10.90 -20.89 3.32
CA VAL A 114 10.07 -19.71 3.03
C VAL A 114 10.83 -18.46 3.43
N GLU A 115 10.98 -17.53 2.47
CA GLU A 115 11.65 -16.25 2.66
C GLU A 115 10.67 -15.16 3.09
N TYR A 116 9.52 -15.10 2.42
CA TYR A 116 8.45 -14.18 2.70
C TYR A 116 7.10 -14.80 2.35
N TYR A 117 6.02 -14.21 2.81
CA TYR A 117 4.67 -14.60 2.43
C TYR A 117 3.86 -13.43 1.89
N THR A 118 2.87 -13.75 1.04
CA THR A 118 1.80 -12.83 0.64
C THR A 118 0.45 -13.31 1.18
N LEU A 119 -0.50 -12.40 1.34
CA LEU A 119 -1.84 -12.76 1.83
C LEU A 119 -2.62 -13.52 0.74
N GLY A 120 -3.35 -14.57 1.15
CA GLY A 120 -4.16 -15.40 0.26
C GLY A 120 -3.44 -16.67 -0.22
N GLU A 121 -4.12 -17.47 -1.05
CA GLU A 121 -3.55 -18.69 -1.61
C GLU A 121 -2.53 -18.40 -2.72
N CYS A 122 -1.61 -19.33 -2.98
CA CYS A 122 -0.67 -19.20 -4.08
C CYS A 122 -1.34 -19.23 -5.46
N PRO A 123 -0.77 -18.52 -6.45
CA PRO A 123 -1.29 -18.54 -7.81
C PRO A 123 -1.18 -19.96 -8.40
N SER A 124 -2.18 -20.34 -9.19
CA SER A 124 -2.11 -21.59 -9.96
C SER A 124 -1.12 -21.44 -11.12
N THR A 125 -0.57 -22.58 -11.58
CA THR A 125 0.46 -22.66 -12.63
C THR A 125 0.08 -22.02 -13.99
N ASN A 126 -1.14 -21.51 -14.14
CA ASN A 126 -1.64 -20.82 -15.34
C ASN A 126 -1.61 -19.29 -15.24
N PHE A 127 -1.17 -18.72 -14.12
CA PHE A 127 -1.07 -17.27 -13.94
C PHE A 127 0.40 -16.89 -13.78
N ILE A 128 1.09 -16.69 -14.91
CA ILE A 128 2.40 -16.02 -14.94
C ILE A 128 2.11 -14.52 -15.03
N PRO A 129 2.52 -13.67 -14.06
CA PRO A 129 2.34 -12.21 -14.14
C PRO A 129 3.14 -11.51 -15.25
N ASP A 130 3.82 -12.26 -16.13
CA ASP A 130 4.73 -11.77 -17.17
C ASP A 130 4.53 -12.51 -18.53
N GLN A 131 3.28 -12.61 -19.01
CA GLN A 131 2.99 -12.84 -20.43
C GLN A 131 1.99 -11.80 -20.94
#